data_AF-A0A7Z9G783-F1
#
_entry.id   AF-A0A7Z9G783-F1
#
_cell.length_a   1.000
_cell.length_b   1.000
_cell.length_c   1.000
_cell.angle_alpha   90.00
_cell.angle_beta   90.00
_cell.angle_gamma   90.00
#
_symmetry.space_group_name_H-M   'P 1'
#
loop_
_entity.id
_entity.type
_entity.pdbx_description
1 polymer ?
#
loop_
_entity_poly.entity_id
_entity_poly.type
_entity_poly.pdbx_seq_one_letter_code
_entity_poly.pdbx_strand_id
1 'polypeptide(L)'
;MTSERFEIIRPLAKGGFGEVWLGVDHMDGDRRVVIKRLHEGVDTAILAREYDVLRELAHPHIAQVIDFQADDDLNPRLVEDFVDGPDLAEACIGLSYVERGRLLAQVLRALDYVHARGVVHGDIKPSNVLVQRNGDTLSARVIDFGLAKRSDEATLSVSGTPAYMAPELISGKTANAQCDLYAFGVMAYRIFTGQLPFSGMPLSELCQAHMEKLATLPTEVKADLPASLNPVLMRLLEKKPEDR
;
A
#
# COMPACT_ATOMS: atom_id res chain seq x y z
N MET A 1 0.77 -1.06 40.17
CA MET A 1 0.83 -1.78 38.88
C MET A 1 0.72 -0.72 37.81
N THR A 2 1.83 -0.38 37.16
CA THR A 2 1.79 0.45 35.95
C THR A 2 1.02 -0.35 34.90
N SER A 3 -0.09 0.20 34.40
CA SER A 3 -0.79 -0.37 33.25
C SER A 3 0.21 -0.47 32.08
N GLU A 4 0.22 -1.61 31.38
CA GLU A 4 0.97 -1.72 30.12
C GLU A 4 0.45 -0.63 29.17
N ARG A 5 1.35 0.15 28.56
CA ARG A 5 0.97 1.29 27.71
C ARG A 5 0.02 0.88 26.58
N PHE A 6 0.28 -0.27 25.95
CA PHE A 6 -0.48 -0.76 24.82
C PHE A 6 -1.23 -2.06 25.17
N GLU A 7 -2.56 -2.03 25.09
CA GLU A 7 -3.41 -3.21 25.25
C GLU A 7 -3.80 -3.77 23.87
N ILE A 8 -3.69 -5.09 23.68
CA ILE A 8 -4.17 -5.78 22.47
C ILE A 8 -5.65 -6.12 22.62
N ILE A 9 -6.48 -5.71 21.66
CA ILE A 9 -7.93 -5.90 21.69
C ILE A 9 -8.37 -7.11 20.85
N ARG A 10 -8.02 -7.14 19.56
CA ARG A 10 -8.45 -8.21 18.63
C ARG A 10 -7.56 -8.29 17.38
N PRO A 11 -7.48 -9.43 16.70
CA PRO A 11 -6.74 -9.51 15.45
C PRO A 11 -7.45 -8.70 14.34
N LEU A 12 -6.65 -8.12 13.46
CA LEU A 12 -7.07 -7.44 12.23
C LEU A 12 -6.70 -8.26 11.00
N ALA A 13 -5.48 -8.78 10.94
CA ALA A 13 -4.99 -9.57 9.83
C ALA A 13 -3.88 -10.54 10.26
N LYS A 14 -3.67 -11.59 9.46
CA LYS A 14 -2.57 -12.54 9.61
C LYS A 14 -1.88 -12.71 8.26
N GLY A 15 -0.59 -12.43 8.21
CA GLY A 15 0.25 -12.50 7.02
C GLY A 15 1.38 -13.52 7.15
N GLY A 16 2.20 -13.61 6.09
CA GLY A 16 3.32 -14.56 6.03
C GLY A 16 4.44 -14.27 7.02
N PHE A 17 4.67 -13.00 7.36
CA PHE A 17 5.74 -12.58 8.28
C PHE A 17 5.25 -12.30 9.70
N GLY A 18 3.94 -12.14 9.91
CA GLY A 18 3.42 -11.73 11.20
C GLY A 18 1.91 -11.57 11.28
N GLU A 19 1.48 -10.94 12.35
CA GLU A 19 0.08 -10.68 12.70
C GLU A 19 -0.11 -9.19 12.98
N VAL A 20 -1.28 -8.68 12.59
CA VAL A 20 -1.67 -7.29 12.77
C VAL A 20 -2.87 -7.26 13.71
N TRP A 21 -2.77 -6.48 14.77
CA TRP A 21 -3.75 -6.42 15.85
C TRP A 21 -4.27 -5.00 16.03
N LEU A 22 -5.54 -4.88 16.41
CA LEU A 22 -6.09 -3.66 16.98
C LEU A 22 -5.66 -3.58 18.44
N GLY A 23 -5.15 -2.43 18.86
CA GLY A 23 -4.82 -2.15 20.24
C GLY A 23 -5.29 -0.77 20.69
N VAL A 24 -4.99 -0.45 21.95
CA VAL A 24 -5.29 0.83 22.61
C VAL A 24 -4.01 1.34 23.29
N ASP A 25 -3.65 2.62 23.06
CA ASP A 25 -2.61 3.33 23.83
C ASP A 25 -3.26 4.05 25.02
N HIS A 26 -3.11 3.50 26.22
CA HIS A 26 -3.67 4.05 27.47
C HIS A 26 -2.97 5.33 27.93
N MET A 27 -1.79 5.64 27.39
CA MET A 27 -1.05 6.86 27.73
C MET A 27 -1.41 8.04 26.84
N ASP A 28 -2.13 7.80 25.73
CA ASP A 28 -2.62 8.81 24.78
C ASP A 28 -4.16 8.78 24.69
N GLY A 29 -4.83 8.83 25.86
CA GLY A 29 -6.29 8.98 25.93
C GLY A 29 -7.08 7.82 25.33
N ASP A 30 -6.60 6.58 25.52
CA ASP A 30 -7.19 5.36 24.96
C ASP A 30 -7.32 5.39 23.43
N ARG A 31 -6.33 5.99 22.77
CA ARG A 31 -6.25 6.04 21.32
C ARG A 31 -6.15 4.64 20.72
N ARG A 32 -6.98 4.35 19.71
CA ARG A 32 -6.86 3.11 18.92
C ARG A 32 -5.57 3.11 18.10
N VAL A 33 -4.86 1.99 18.12
CA VAL A 33 -3.60 1.77 17.40
C VAL A 33 -3.60 0.46 16.64
N VAL A 34 -2.72 0.35 15.65
CA VAL A 34 -2.35 -0.92 15.01
C VAL A 34 -1.06 -1.42 15.66
N ILE A 35 -1.04 -2.69 16.05
CA ILE A 35 0.14 -3.35 16.61
C ILE A 35 0.53 -4.50 15.67
N LYS A 36 1.67 -4.35 15.00
CA LYS A 36 2.25 -5.42 14.16
C LYS A 36 3.25 -6.23 14.99
N ARG A 37 3.15 -7.55 14.88
CA ARG A 37 4.05 -8.52 15.52
C ARG A 37 4.52 -9.51 14.48
N LEU A 38 5.76 -9.96 14.58
CA LEU A 38 6.30 -10.99 13.71
C LEU A 38 6.03 -12.40 14.27
N HIS A 39 5.98 -13.40 13.41
CA HIS A 39 5.99 -14.81 13.85
C HIS A 39 7.36 -15.17 14.43
N GLU A 40 7.41 -16.18 15.29
CA GLU A 40 8.66 -16.69 15.85
C GLU A 40 9.64 -17.12 14.74
N GLY A 41 10.91 -16.74 14.86
CA GLY A 41 11.96 -17.06 13.89
C GLY A 41 12.01 -16.16 12.64
N VAL A 42 11.11 -15.18 12.51
CA VAL A 42 11.19 -14.15 11.47
C VAL A 42 12.18 -13.06 11.89
N ASP A 43 13.00 -12.60 10.95
CA ASP A 43 14.00 -11.55 11.18
C ASP A 43 13.34 -10.25 11.67
N THR A 44 13.68 -9.85 12.89
CA THR A 44 13.15 -8.67 13.57
C THR A 44 13.57 -7.37 12.89
N ALA A 45 14.65 -7.40 12.09
CA ALA A 45 15.08 -6.27 11.28
C ALA A 45 14.02 -5.80 10.28
N ILE A 46 13.03 -6.62 9.93
CA ILE A 46 11.92 -6.23 9.06
C ILE A 46 11.11 -5.08 9.68
N LEU A 47 10.69 -5.22 10.95
CA LEU A 47 9.93 -4.14 11.61
C LEU A 47 10.81 -2.93 11.94
N ALA A 48 12.10 -3.14 12.23
CA ALA A 48 13.03 -2.05 12.46
C ALA A 48 13.22 -1.18 11.20
N ARG A 49 13.35 -1.81 10.02
CA ARG A 49 13.42 -1.09 8.73
C ARG A 49 12.13 -0.34 8.44
N GLU A 50 10.97 -0.96 8.67
CA GLU A 50 9.68 -0.28 8.50
C GLU A 50 9.56 0.94 9.43
N TYR A 51 9.95 0.78 10.70
CA TYR A 51 10.01 1.89 11.67
C TYR A 51 10.94 3.02 11.19
N ASP A 52 12.15 2.69 10.73
CA ASP A 52 13.14 3.66 10.27
C ASP A 52 12.64 4.46 9.07
N VAL A 53 11.88 3.84 8.17
CA VAL A 53 11.21 4.54 7.07
C VAL A 53 10.09 5.42 7.62
N LEU A 54 9.15 4.86 8.39
CA LEU A 54 7.93 5.56 8.81
C LEU A 54 8.20 6.74 9.75
N ARG A 55 9.21 6.67 10.62
CA ARG A 55 9.50 7.75 11.60
C ARG A 55 9.89 9.07 10.95
N GLU A 56 10.35 9.04 9.69
CA GLU A 56 10.70 10.23 8.90
C GLU A 56 9.52 10.77 8.08
N LEU A 57 8.37 10.09 8.10
CA LEU A 57 7.20 10.43 7.30
C LEU A 57 6.13 11.09 8.17
N ALA A 58 5.71 12.29 7.77
CA ALA A 58 4.62 13.03 8.37
C ALA A 58 3.77 13.63 7.25
N HIS A 59 2.68 12.93 6.89
CA HIS A 59 1.82 13.33 5.80
C HIS A 59 0.37 12.91 6.07
N PRO A 60 -0.65 13.73 5.77
CA PRO A 60 -2.05 13.44 6.11
C PRO A 60 -2.63 12.17 5.44
N HIS A 61 -1.97 11.69 4.37
CA HIS A 61 -2.37 10.50 3.61
C HIS A 61 -1.43 9.30 3.84
N ILE A 62 -0.67 9.27 4.94
CA ILE A 62 0.18 8.15 5.35
C ILE A 62 -0.15 7.83 6.82
N ALA A 63 -0.25 6.55 7.18
CA ALA A 63 -0.36 6.16 8.59
C ALA A 63 0.94 6.48 9.33
N GLN A 64 0.81 7.17 10.45
CA GLN A 64 1.97 7.59 11.24
C GLN A 64 2.40 6.48 12.19
N VAL A 65 3.71 6.30 12.32
CA VAL A 65 4.28 5.44 13.36
C VAL A 65 4.23 6.14 14.71
N ILE A 66 3.88 5.39 15.75
CA ILE A 66 3.73 5.86 17.12
C ILE A 66 4.90 5.39 17.97
N ASP A 67 5.26 4.11 17.85
CA ASP A 67 6.30 3.50 18.69
C ASP A 67 6.91 2.26 18.03
N PHE A 68 8.12 1.91 18.46
CA PHE A 68 8.77 0.64 18.14
C PHE A 68 9.42 0.08 19.39
N GLN A 69 8.87 -1.04 19.87
CA GLN A 69 9.34 -1.72 21.08
C GLN A 69 10.32 -2.82 20.68
N ALA A 70 11.61 -2.49 20.66
CA ALA A 70 12.68 -3.43 20.34
C ALA A 70 13.11 -4.30 21.53
N ASP A 71 12.99 -3.78 22.77
CA ASP A 71 13.52 -4.41 23.99
C ASP A 71 12.65 -5.56 24.54
N ASP A 72 11.50 -5.84 23.92
CA ASP A 72 10.78 -7.10 24.15
C ASP A 72 11.51 -8.18 23.34
N ASP A 73 12.63 -8.69 23.88
CA ASP A 73 13.59 -9.60 23.24
C ASP A 73 12.95 -10.84 22.57
N LEU A 74 11.68 -11.15 22.93
CA LEU A 74 10.92 -12.27 22.39
C LEU A 74 9.81 -11.86 21.43
N ASN A 75 9.42 -10.58 21.33
CA ASN A 75 8.28 -10.11 20.53
C ASN A 75 8.36 -8.60 20.19
N PRO A 76 9.25 -8.16 19.28
CA PRO A 76 9.28 -6.77 18.86
C PRO A 76 7.96 -6.36 18.21
N ARG A 77 7.54 -5.12 18.48
CA ARG A 77 6.24 -4.60 18.03
C ARG A 77 6.42 -3.25 17.38
N LEU A 78 5.80 -3.09 16.21
CA LEU A 78 5.63 -1.79 15.56
C LEU A 78 4.21 -1.30 15.85
N VAL A 79 4.10 -0.07 16.36
CA VAL A 79 2.83 0.55 16.69
C VAL A 79 2.58 1.74 15.78
N GLU A 80 1.42 1.76 15.13
CA GLU A 80 1.03 2.76 14.15
C GLU A 80 -0.39 3.30 14.41
N ASP A 81 -0.73 4.40 13.75
CA ASP A 81 -2.09 4.94 13.69
C ASP A 81 -3.11 3.89 13.25
N PHE A 82 -4.18 3.70 14.02
CA PHE A 82 -5.35 2.99 13.53
C PHE A 82 -6.17 3.86 12.58
N VAL A 83 -6.25 3.44 11.33
CA VAL A 83 -7.08 4.07 10.30
C VAL A 83 -8.42 3.34 10.25
N ASP A 84 -9.44 3.94 10.87
CA ASP A 84 -10.79 3.37 10.91
C ASP A 84 -11.53 3.53 9.59
N GLY A 85 -11.52 2.49 8.76
CA GLY A 85 -12.25 2.46 7.50
C GLY A 85 -11.95 1.22 6.65
N PRO A 86 -12.77 0.97 5.63
CA PRO A 86 -12.53 -0.12 4.68
C PRO A 86 -11.33 0.18 3.78
N ASP A 87 -10.88 -0.84 3.05
CA ASP A 87 -9.88 -0.66 2.01
C ASP A 87 -10.41 0.17 0.83
N LEU A 88 -9.52 0.65 -0.03
CA LEU A 88 -9.88 1.53 -1.13
C LEU A 88 -10.88 0.91 -2.11
N ALA A 89 -10.81 -0.41 -2.35
CA ALA A 89 -11.71 -1.07 -3.29
C ALA A 89 -13.14 -1.15 -2.73
N GLU A 90 -13.27 -1.54 -1.46
CA GLU A 90 -14.55 -1.56 -0.76
C GLU A 90 -15.12 -0.13 -0.59
N ALA A 91 -14.28 0.82 -0.17
CA ALA A 91 -14.67 2.22 0.00
C ALA A 91 -15.22 2.86 -1.29
N CYS A 92 -14.74 2.42 -2.45
CA CYS A 92 -15.17 2.94 -3.75
C CYS A 92 -16.51 2.36 -4.24
N ILE A 93 -17.07 1.34 -3.56
CA ILE A 93 -18.39 0.80 -3.90
C ILE A 93 -19.44 1.89 -3.68
N GLY A 94 -20.24 2.18 -4.71
CA GLY A 94 -21.27 3.21 -4.66
C GLY A 94 -20.76 4.66 -4.86
N LEU A 95 -19.44 4.90 -4.87
CA LEU A 95 -18.89 6.22 -5.16
C LEU A 95 -18.92 6.55 -6.65
N SER A 96 -19.13 7.83 -6.94
CA SER A 96 -18.99 8.40 -8.28
C SER A 96 -17.55 8.34 -8.78
N TYR A 97 -17.35 8.39 -10.10
CA TYR A 97 -15.99 8.41 -10.68
C TYR A 97 -15.16 9.62 -10.20
N VAL A 98 -15.80 10.74 -9.93
CA VAL A 98 -15.14 11.93 -9.39
C VAL A 98 -14.61 11.68 -7.98
N GLU A 99 -15.41 11.05 -7.11
CA GLU A 99 -14.99 10.72 -5.74
C GLU A 99 -13.85 9.69 -5.74
N ARG A 100 -13.92 8.67 -6.60
CA ARG A 100 -12.81 7.71 -6.79
C ARG A 100 -11.53 8.43 -7.23
N GLY A 101 -11.64 9.35 -8.20
CA GLY A 101 -10.51 10.16 -8.65
C GLY A 101 -9.90 11.02 -7.55
N ARG A 102 -10.73 11.59 -6.66
CA ARG A 102 -10.26 12.36 -5.49
C ARG A 102 -9.48 11.50 -4.50
N LEU A 103 -9.94 10.28 -4.21
CA LEU A 103 -9.23 9.33 -3.35
C LEU A 103 -7.90 8.90 -3.97
N LEU A 104 -7.89 8.56 -5.26
CA LEU A 104 -6.67 8.22 -5.99
C LEU A 104 -5.66 9.38 -6.02
N ALA A 105 -6.13 10.62 -6.13
CA ALA A 105 -5.27 11.80 -6.03
C ALA A 105 -4.66 11.99 -4.63
N GLN A 106 -5.37 11.62 -3.56
CA GLN A 106 -4.81 11.61 -2.20
C GLN A 106 -3.68 10.59 -2.06
N VAL A 107 -3.84 9.41 -2.66
CA VAL A 107 -2.78 8.38 -2.72
C VAL A 107 -1.57 8.89 -3.52
N LEU A 108 -1.77 9.53 -4.67
CA LEU A 108 -0.66 10.12 -5.43
C LEU A 108 0.09 11.20 -4.65
N ARG A 109 -0.59 12.01 -3.84
CA ARG A 109 0.09 12.97 -2.94
C ARG A 109 0.96 12.28 -1.89
N ALA A 110 0.52 11.15 -1.36
CA ALA A 110 1.34 10.34 -0.46
C ALA A 110 2.58 9.78 -1.18
N LEU A 111 2.39 9.24 -2.40
CA LEU A 111 3.48 8.72 -3.22
C LEU A 111 4.51 9.79 -3.59
N ASP A 112 4.05 10.95 -4.06
CA ASP A 112 4.91 12.10 -4.35
C ASP A 112 5.74 12.51 -3.12
N TYR A 113 5.11 12.57 -1.93
CA TYR A 113 5.78 12.89 -0.68
C TYR A 113 6.89 11.91 -0.30
N VAL A 114 6.68 10.60 -0.46
CA VAL A 114 7.68 9.57 -0.12
C VAL A 114 8.77 9.46 -1.19
N HIS A 115 8.41 9.59 -2.47
CA HIS A 115 9.35 9.57 -3.59
C HIS A 115 10.31 10.76 -3.53
N ALA A 116 9.83 11.94 -3.13
CA ALA A 116 10.66 13.13 -2.89
C ALA A 116 11.69 12.93 -1.75
N ARG A 117 11.53 11.88 -0.93
CA ARG A 117 12.46 11.48 0.16
C ARG A 117 13.28 10.25 -0.19
N GLY A 118 13.26 9.84 -1.47
CA GLY A 118 13.98 8.66 -1.94
C GLY A 118 13.45 7.35 -1.35
N VAL A 119 12.20 7.31 -0.90
CA VAL A 119 11.56 6.08 -0.39
C VAL A 119 10.63 5.53 -1.47
N VAL A 120 10.75 4.25 -1.77
CA VAL A 120 9.84 3.49 -2.63
C VAL A 120 8.97 2.63 -1.74
N HIS A 121 7.65 2.63 -1.93
CA HIS A 121 6.71 1.86 -1.10
C HIS A 121 6.77 0.36 -1.42
N GLY A 122 6.79 -0.01 -2.70
CA GLY A 122 7.05 -1.39 -3.17
C GLY A 122 5.83 -2.32 -3.21
N ASP A 123 4.75 -2.04 -2.48
CA ASP A 123 3.52 -2.88 -2.49
C ASP A 123 2.21 -2.08 -2.54
N ILE A 124 2.11 -1.12 -3.47
CA ILE A 124 0.88 -0.34 -3.66
C ILE A 124 -0.24 -1.20 -4.22
N LYS A 125 -1.34 -1.30 -3.46
CA LYS A 125 -2.55 -2.06 -3.79
C LYS A 125 -3.73 -1.57 -2.94
N PRO A 126 -5.00 -1.89 -3.31
CA PRO A 126 -6.17 -1.42 -2.57
C PRO A 126 -6.15 -1.72 -1.07
N SER A 127 -5.71 -2.92 -0.65
CA SER A 127 -5.69 -3.32 0.77
C SER A 127 -4.68 -2.53 1.61
N ASN A 128 -3.73 -1.84 0.98
CA ASN A 128 -2.74 -0.99 1.65
C ASN A 128 -3.13 0.49 1.58
N VAL A 129 -4.39 0.78 1.24
CA VAL A 129 -4.98 2.12 1.27
C VAL A 129 -6.31 2.03 2.00
N LEU A 130 -6.39 2.60 3.20
CA LEU A 130 -7.62 2.64 3.99
C LEU A 130 -8.32 3.99 3.82
N VAL A 131 -9.65 3.99 3.79
CA VAL A 131 -10.45 5.19 3.56
C VAL A 131 -11.32 5.50 4.77
N GLN A 132 -11.00 6.61 5.43
CA GLN A 132 -11.81 7.12 6.54
C GLN A 132 -12.87 8.07 6.04
N ARG A 133 -14.02 8.07 6.72
CA ARG A 133 -15.08 9.04 6.53
C ARG A 133 -15.15 9.96 7.73
N ASN A 134 -15.06 11.27 7.49
CA ASN A 134 -15.35 12.30 8.48
C ASN A 134 -16.46 13.21 7.94
N GLY A 135 -17.69 12.98 8.41
CA GLY A 135 -18.89 13.55 7.81
C GLY A 135 -19.00 13.20 6.32
N ASP A 136 -19.06 14.23 5.48
CA ASP A 136 -19.14 14.09 4.01
C ASP A 136 -17.75 13.97 3.34
N THR A 137 -16.67 14.10 4.10
CA THR A 137 -15.31 14.06 3.56
C THR A 137 -14.72 12.65 3.65
N LEU A 138 -14.14 12.18 2.55
CA LEU A 138 -13.37 10.94 2.50
C LEU A 138 -11.87 11.23 2.48
N SER A 139 -11.10 10.47 3.27
CA SER A 139 -9.65 10.57 3.35
C SER A 139 -9.01 9.19 3.21
N ALA A 140 -8.28 8.98 2.12
CA ALA A 140 -7.39 7.84 1.91
C ALA A 140 -6.09 8.04 2.70
N ARG A 141 -5.62 6.96 3.33
CA ARG A 141 -4.31 6.86 3.95
C ARG A 141 -3.61 5.60 3.45
N VAL A 142 -2.39 5.77 2.95
CA VAL A 142 -1.49 4.66 2.62
C VAL A 142 -0.97 4.08 3.93
N ILE A 143 -1.03 2.76 4.03
CA ILE A 143 -0.57 1.98 5.17
C ILE A 143 0.44 0.93 4.70
N ASP A 144 1.11 0.30 5.66
CA ASP A 144 1.96 -0.87 5.43
C ASP A 144 3.19 -0.63 4.54
N PHE A 145 4.25 -0.13 5.17
CA PHE A 145 5.55 0.15 4.57
C PHE A 145 6.54 -1.00 4.78
N GLY A 146 6.06 -2.22 5.07
CA GLY A 146 6.90 -3.38 5.35
C GLY A 146 7.79 -3.83 4.18
N LEU A 147 7.48 -3.40 2.96
CA LEU A 147 8.31 -3.60 1.76
C LEU A 147 8.97 -2.30 1.26
N ALA A 148 8.81 -1.21 2.00
CA ALA A 148 9.40 0.07 1.64
C ALA A 148 10.91 0.04 1.83
N LYS A 149 11.61 0.75 0.94
CA LYS A 149 13.07 0.81 0.92
C LYS A 149 13.56 2.12 0.33
N ARG A 150 14.82 2.44 0.55
CA ARG A 150 15.45 3.58 -0.13
C ARG A 150 15.72 3.24 -1.59
N SER A 151 15.58 4.22 -2.48
CA SER A 151 15.66 4.03 -3.94
C SER A 151 17.00 3.51 -4.45
N ASP A 152 18.05 3.60 -3.64
CA ASP A 152 19.41 3.14 -3.89
C ASP A 152 19.72 1.76 -3.29
N GLU A 153 18.80 1.20 -2.50
CA GLU A 153 18.95 -0.15 -1.94
C GLU A 153 18.64 -1.22 -2.99
N ALA A 154 19.51 -2.24 -3.07
CA ALA A 154 19.33 -3.34 -3.99
C ALA A 154 18.04 -4.13 -3.67
N THR A 155 17.27 -4.47 -4.71
CA THR A 155 16.14 -5.40 -4.57
C THR A 155 16.70 -6.82 -4.40
N LEU A 156 16.83 -7.27 -3.16
CA LEU A 156 17.37 -8.60 -2.82
C LEU A 156 16.42 -9.76 -3.19
N SER A 157 15.13 -9.49 -3.34
CA SER A 157 14.13 -10.48 -3.71
C SER A 157 12.90 -9.87 -4.38
N VAL A 158 12.28 -10.63 -5.29
CA VAL A 158 10.96 -10.33 -5.84
C VAL A 158 9.96 -10.46 -4.70
N SER A 159 9.40 -9.34 -4.26
CA SER A 159 8.47 -9.22 -3.14
C SER A 159 7.32 -8.29 -3.51
N GLY A 160 6.19 -8.43 -2.83
CA GLY A 160 4.95 -7.71 -3.13
C GLY A 160 3.89 -8.60 -3.78
N THR A 161 2.80 -7.97 -4.20
CA THR A 161 1.62 -8.68 -4.72
C THR A 161 1.70 -8.83 -6.24
N PRO A 162 1.83 -10.06 -6.80
CA PRO A 162 2.10 -10.25 -8.23
C PRO A 162 1.13 -9.53 -9.19
N ALA A 163 -0.14 -9.40 -8.81
CA ALA A 163 -1.15 -8.72 -9.61
C ALA A 163 -0.94 -7.21 -9.80
N TYR A 164 -0.06 -6.57 -9.00
CA TYR A 164 0.26 -5.14 -9.07
C TYR A 164 1.74 -4.89 -9.39
N MET A 165 2.52 -5.96 -9.58
CA MET A 165 3.97 -5.87 -9.67
C MET A 165 4.41 -5.27 -11.01
N ALA A 166 5.34 -4.32 -10.94
CA ALA A 166 5.88 -3.67 -12.13
C ALA A 166 6.83 -4.59 -12.94
N PRO A 167 6.89 -4.45 -14.27
CA PRO A 167 7.73 -5.27 -15.16
C PRO A 167 9.21 -5.35 -14.74
N GLU A 168 9.77 -4.23 -14.31
CA GLU A 168 11.16 -4.11 -13.89
C GLU A 168 11.45 -4.92 -12.62
N LEU A 169 10.51 -5.02 -11.69
CA LEU A 169 10.65 -5.83 -10.48
C LEU A 169 10.58 -7.33 -10.81
N ILE A 170 9.69 -7.71 -11.72
CA ILE A 170 9.60 -9.09 -12.23
C ILE A 170 10.92 -9.51 -12.91
N SER A 171 11.56 -8.56 -13.60
CA SER A 171 12.85 -8.75 -14.27
C SER A 171 14.06 -8.69 -13.31
N GLY A 172 13.84 -8.52 -12.00
CA GLY A 172 14.90 -8.45 -11.00
C GLY A 172 15.69 -7.14 -10.99
N LYS A 173 15.16 -6.05 -11.59
CA LYS A 173 15.80 -4.72 -11.53
C LYS A 173 15.53 -4.05 -10.17
N THR A 174 16.33 -3.04 -9.87
CA THR A 174 16.17 -2.23 -8.65
C THR A 174 14.83 -1.49 -8.65
N ALA A 175 14.16 -1.47 -7.50
CA ALA A 175 12.92 -0.74 -7.32
C ALA A 175 13.16 0.77 -7.38
N ASN A 176 12.22 1.51 -7.97
CA ASN A 176 12.27 2.97 -8.08
C ASN A 176 10.85 3.55 -7.97
N ALA A 177 10.69 4.88 -7.96
CA ALA A 177 9.39 5.52 -7.88
C ALA A 177 8.39 5.03 -8.98
N GLN A 178 8.90 4.66 -10.15
CA GLN A 178 8.14 4.25 -11.31
C GLN A 178 7.47 2.88 -11.10
N CYS A 179 8.02 2.00 -10.25
CA CYS A 179 7.34 0.76 -9.91
C CYS A 179 6.09 0.99 -9.07
N ASP A 180 6.12 1.97 -8.15
CA ASP A 180 4.93 2.39 -7.39
C ASP A 180 3.89 3.05 -8.31
N LEU A 181 4.33 3.84 -9.31
CA LEU A 181 3.41 4.43 -10.30
C LEU A 181 2.71 3.37 -11.15
N TYR A 182 3.42 2.30 -11.52
CA TYR A 182 2.80 1.17 -12.22
C TYR A 182 1.77 0.45 -11.35
N ALA A 183 2.16 0.13 -10.11
CA ALA A 183 1.26 -0.52 -9.15
C ALA A 183 0.02 0.36 -8.86
N PHE A 184 0.21 1.67 -8.74
CA PHE A 184 -0.86 2.66 -8.68
C PHE A 184 -1.74 2.64 -9.94
N GLY A 185 -1.16 2.54 -11.13
CA GLY A 185 -1.89 2.40 -12.40
C GLY A 185 -2.79 1.19 -12.43
N VAL A 186 -2.28 0.02 -12.01
CA VAL A 186 -3.06 -1.22 -11.87
C VAL A 186 -4.20 -1.04 -10.88
N MET A 187 -3.92 -0.44 -9.71
CA MET A 187 -4.92 -0.15 -8.70
C MET A 187 -6.00 0.79 -9.23
N ALA A 188 -5.63 1.90 -9.85
CA ALA A 188 -6.55 2.87 -10.43
C ALA A 188 -7.42 2.24 -11.53
N TYR A 189 -6.81 1.44 -12.41
CA TYR A 189 -7.53 0.64 -13.41
C TYR A 189 -8.61 -0.22 -12.77
N ARG A 190 -8.28 -0.95 -11.69
CA ARG A 190 -9.24 -1.76 -10.94
C ARG A 190 -10.33 -0.94 -10.27
N ILE A 191 -10.00 0.20 -9.68
CA ILE A 191 -10.98 1.07 -9.01
C ILE A 191 -12.01 1.64 -10.01
N PHE A 192 -11.61 1.97 -11.23
CA PHE A 192 -12.53 2.48 -12.25
C PHE A 192 -13.31 1.38 -12.97
N THR A 193 -12.65 0.30 -13.39
CA THR A 193 -13.26 -0.75 -14.20
C THR A 193 -13.95 -1.85 -13.39
N GLY A 194 -13.54 -2.02 -12.12
CA GLY A 194 -13.93 -3.15 -11.27
C GLY A 194 -13.10 -4.42 -11.51
N GLN A 195 -12.15 -4.41 -12.45
CA GLN A 195 -11.36 -5.59 -12.84
C GLN A 195 -9.87 -5.26 -12.86
N LEU A 196 -9.01 -6.25 -12.61
CA LEU A 196 -7.57 -6.10 -12.84
C LEU A 196 -7.28 -6.09 -14.36
N PRO A 197 -6.25 -5.36 -14.82
CA PRO A 197 -5.84 -5.39 -16.22
C PRO A 197 -5.40 -6.79 -16.68
N PHE A 198 -4.79 -7.56 -15.77
CA PHE A 198 -4.39 -8.95 -15.99
C PHE A 198 -4.82 -9.80 -14.79
N SER A 199 -5.56 -10.89 -15.03
CA SER A 199 -6.03 -11.80 -13.97
C SER A 199 -6.48 -13.15 -14.55
N GLY A 200 -6.79 -14.12 -13.68
CA GLY A 200 -7.36 -15.42 -14.09
C GLY A 200 -6.38 -16.36 -14.77
N MET A 201 -5.08 -16.19 -14.54
CA MET A 201 -4.01 -16.99 -15.15
C MET A 201 -2.99 -17.45 -14.10
N PRO A 202 -2.20 -18.50 -14.38
CA PRO A 202 -1.09 -18.94 -13.52
C PRO A 202 -0.07 -17.82 -13.28
N LEU A 203 0.69 -17.93 -12.17
CA LEU A 203 1.63 -16.88 -11.76
C LEU A 203 2.67 -16.53 -12.84
N SER A 204 3.22 -17.53 -13.54
CA SER A 204 4.18 -17.31 -14.62
C SER A 204 3.58 -16.52 -15.78
N GLU A 205 2.35 -16.85 -16.18
CA GLU A 205 1.62 -16.15 -17.24
C GLU A 205 1.21 -14.74 -16.80
N LEU A 206 0.85 -14.55 -15.54
CA LEU A 206 0.53 -13.24 -14.97
C LEU A 206 1.76 -12.32 -15.02
N CYS A 207 2.91 -12.83 -14.58
CA CYS A 207 4.17 -12.10 -14.66
C CYS A 207 4.52 -11.75 -16.12
N GLN A 208 4.35 -12.69 -17.05
CA GLN A 208 4.56 -12.42 -18.48
C GLN A 208 3.59 -11.36 -19.03
N ALA A 209 2.31 -11.40 -18.64
CA ALA A 209 1.33 -10.41 -19.03
C ALA A 209 1.70 -9.00 -18.53
N HIS A 210 2.16 -8.89 -17.28
CA HIS A 210 2.67 -7.63 -16.75
C HIS A 210 3.85 -7.11 -17.58
N MET A 211 4.77 -7.98 -18.00
CA MET A 211 5.94 -7.60 -18.80
C MET A 211 5.63 -7.22 -20.26
N GLU A 212 4.72 -7.94 -20.92
CA GLU A 212 4.61 -7.91 -22.39
C GLU A 212 3.23 -7.50 -22.91
N LYS A 213 2.15 -7.85 -22.19
CA LYS A 213 0.78 -7.71 -22.70
C LYS A 213 0.26 -6.28 -22.52
N LEU A 214 -0.37 -5.72 -23.54
CA LEU A 214 -1.11 -4.46 -23.41
C LEU A 214 -2.43 -4.70 -22.65
N ALA A 215 -2.73 -3.82 -21.70
CA ALA A 215 -4.03 -3.85 -21.03
C ALA A 215 -5.15 -3.44 -22.01
N THR A 216 -6.34 -4.00 -21.81
CA THR A 216 -7.55 -3.54 -22.50
C THR A 216 -7.84 -2.09 -22.13
N LEU A 217 -8.44 -1.29 -23.03
CA LEU A 217 -8.78 0.09 -22.68
C LEU A 217 -9.85 0.10 -21.57
N PRO A 218 -9.73 0.98 -20.55
CA PRO A 218 -10.74 1.09 -19.50
C PRO A 218 -12.17 1.22 -20.04
N THR A 219 -12.39 2.04 -21.08
CA THR A 219 -13.71 2.21 -21.71
C THR A 219 -14.21 0.98 -22.47
N GLU A 220 -13.33 0.09 -22.91
CA GLU A 220 -13.74 -1.18 -23.54
C GLU A 220 -14.21 -2.19 -22.48
N VAL A 221 -13.63 -2.15 -21.28
CA VAL A 221 -14.11 -2.95 -20.14
C VAL A 221 -15.40 -2.36 -19.56
N LYS A 222 -15.49 -1.03 -19.49
CA LYS A 222 -16.61 -0.32 -18.89
C LYS A 222 -16.97 0.94 -19.69
N ALA A 223 -18.01 0.82 -20.52
CA ALA A 223 -18.38 1.81 -21.55
C ALA A 223 -18.83 3.18 -21.00
N ASP A 224 -19.32 3.26 -19.76
CA ASP A 224 -19.75 4.52 -19.13
C ASP A 224 -18.60 5.31 -18.48
N LEU A 225 -17.35 4.82 -18.55
CA LEU A 225 -16.19 5.56 -18.08
C LEU A 225 -15.87 6.77 -18.99
N PRO A 226 -15.42 7.90 -18.42
CA PRO A 226 -14.92 9.02 -19.22
C PRO A 226 -13.73 8.62 -20.08
N ALA A 227 -13.79 8.88 -21.38
CA ALA A 227 -12.72 8.55 -22.33
C ALA A 227 -11.35 9.19 -21.98
N SER A 228 -11.37 10.30 -21.23
CA SER A 228 -10.16 10.96 -20.72
C SER A 228 -9.35 10.09 -19.74
N LEU A 229 -9.94 9.05 -19.15
CA LEU A 229 -9.23 8.13 -18.26
C LEU A 229 -8.29 7.18 -19.02
N ASN A 230 -8.62 6.83 -20.27
CA ASN A 230 -7.80 5.92 -21.07
C ASN A 230 -6.33 6.37 -21.16
N PRO A 231 -6.01 7.57 -21.69
CA PRO A 231 -4.61 7.97 -21.85
C PRO A 231 -3.85 8.03 -20.51
N VAL A 232 -4.52 8.39 -19.41
CA VAL A 232 -3.90 8.47 -18.08
C VAL A 232 -3.58 7.07 -17.52
N LEU A 233 -4.59 6.18 -17.50
CA LEU A 233 -4.41 4.84 -16.95
C LEU A 233 -3.50 3.98 -17.82
N MET A 234 -3.57 4.12 -19.14
CA MET A 234 -2.71 3.37 -20.06
C MET A 234 -1.24 3.82 -19.96
N ARG A 235 -1.00 5.13 -19.80
CA ARG A 235 0.36 5.64 -19.59
C ARG A 235 1.00 5.11 -18.30
N LEU A 236 0.24 5.05 -17.20
CA LEU A 236 0.72 4.45 -15.95
C LEU A 236 1.07 2.95 -16.09
N LEU A 237 0.46 2.26 -17.05
CA LEU A 237 0.67 0.83 -17.33
C LEU A 237 1.72 0.57 -18.43
N GLU A 238 2.45 1.60 -18.88
CA GLU A 238 3.55 1.44 -19.82
C GLU A 238 4.63 0.52 -19.27
N LYS A 239 5.20 -0.31 -20.15
CA LYS A 239 6.12 -1.37 -19.71
C LYS A 239 7.48 -0.83 -19.31
N LYS A 240 7.94 0.21 -20.02
CA LYS A 240 9.16 0.92 -19.71
C LYS A 240 8.91 1.99 -18.63
N PRO A 241 9.67 1.99 -17.54
CA PRO A 241 9.52 2.98 -16.46
C PRO A 241 9.58 4.44 -16.95
N GLU A 242 10.42 4.74 -17.95
CA GLU A 242 10.63 6.08 -18.50
C GLU A 242 9.45 6.63 -19.31
N ASP A 243 8.54 5.77 -19.75
CA ASP A 243 7.36 6.15 -20.54
C ASP A 243 6.12 6.45 -19.65
N ARG A 244 6.25 6.28 -18.32
CA ARG A 244 5.18 6.49 -17.34
C ARG A 244 4.99 7.96 -16.96
#